data_AF-A0A0S4U572-F1
#
_entry.id   AF-A0A0S4U572-F1
#
_cell.length_a   1.000
_cell.length_b   1.000
_cell.length_c   1.000
_cell.angle_alpha   90.00
_cell.angle_beta   90.00
_cell.angle_gamma   90.00
#
_symmetry.space_group_name_H-M   'P 1'
#
loop_
_entity.id
_entity.type
_entity.pdbx_description
1 polymer ?
#
loop_
_entity_poly.entity_id
_entity_poly.type
_entity_poly.pdbx_seq_one_letter_code
_entity_poly.pdbx_strand_id
1 'polypeptide(L)' 'MSQDNPSLRELITKWLGPSDTPHLRITRRRHPGLEHGCVLAELRTSTRPLALIFFRHQSGCWRR' A
#
# COMPACT_ATOMS: atom_id res chain seq x y z
N MET A 1 -10.30 23.78 -2.48
CA MET A 1 -9.56 23.05 -1.43
C MET A 1 -8.68 22.04 -2.13
N SER A 2 -7.36 22.24 -2.12
CA SER A 2 -6.42 21.22 -2.56
C SER A 2 -6.59 20.03 -1.62
N GLN A 3 -7.15 18.94 -2.12
CA GLN A 3 -7.28 17.70 -1.36
C GLN A 3 -5.87 17.10 -1.31
N ASP A 4 -5.11 17.46 -0.27
CA ASP A 4 -3.86 16.79 0.09
C ASP A 4 -4.23 15.39 0.60
N ASN A 5 -4.64 14.54 -0.34
CA ASN A 5 -4.98 13.16 -0.04
C ASN A 5 -3.68 12.44 0.32
N PRO A 6 -3.58 11.86 1.52
CA PRO A 6 -2.39 11.14 1.91
C PRO A 6 -2.17 9.98 0.94
N SER A 7 -0.91 9.81 0.53
CA SER A 7 -0.51 8.68 -0.29
C SER A 7 -0.80 7.37 0.44
N LEU A 8 -1.00 6.28 -0.32
CA LEU A 8 -1.21 4.95 0.26
C LEU A 8 -0.05 4.57 1.20
N ARG A 9 1.17 5.01 0.88
CA ARG A 9 2.34 4.82 1.75
C ARG A 9 2.17 5.50 3.09
N GLU A 10 1.74 6.76 3.12
CA GLU A 10 1.53 7.51 4.37
C GLU A 10 0.42 6.88 5.22
N LEU A 11 -0.66 6.41 4.60
CA LEU A 11 -1.73 5.70 5.28
C LEU A 11 -1.25 4.39 5.92
N ILE A 12 -0.51 3.58 5.16
CA ILE A 12 0.01 2.30 5.68
C ILE A 12 1.00 2.55 6.82
N THR A 13 1.92 3.50 6.66
CA THR A 13 2.86 3.90 7.72
C THR A 13 2.11 4.33 9.00
N LYS A 14 1.03 5.10 8.85
CA LYS A 14 0.19 5.51 9.99
C LYS A 14 -0.47 4.32 10.70
N TRP A 15 -0.91 3.30 9.96
CA TRP A 15 -1.56 2.12 10.55
C TRP A 15 -0.59 1.17 11.24
N LEU A 16 0.61 0.98 10.69
CA LEU A 16 1.60 0.03 11.21
C LEU A 16 2.47 0.65 12.31
N GLY A 17 2.54 1.97 12.38
CA GLY A 17 3.31 2.67 13.39
C GLY A 17 4.83 2.68 13.12
N PRO A 18 5.60 3.43 13.94
CA PRO A 18 7.00 3.74 13.63
C PRO A 18 7.93 2.53 13.65
N SER A 19 7.68 1.57 14.54
CA SER A 19 8.55 0.39 14.73
C SER A 19 8.48 -0.59 13.56
N ASP A 20 7.34 -0.66 12.86
CA ASP A 20 7.15 -1.57 11.72
C ASP A 20 7.50 -0.92 10.38
N THR A 21 7.57 0.41 10.31
CA THR A 21 7.87 1.17 9.08
C THR A 21 9.21 0.79 8.42
N PRO A 22 10.31 0.54 9.16
CA PRO A 22 11.57 0.07 8.58
C PRO A 22 11.46 -1.30 7.89
N HIS A 23 10.50 -2.12 8.32
CA HIS A 23 10.27 -3.47 7.81
C HIS A 23 9.23 -3.50 6.68
N LEU A 24 8.61 -2.35 6.37
CA LEU A 24 7.57 -2.19 5.38
C LEU A 24 8.14 -2.15 3.96
N ARG A 25 7.75 -3.14 3.16
CA ARG A 25 8.01 -3.18 1.71
C ARG A 25 6.71 -3.01 0.95
N ILE A 26 6.61 -1.95 0.16
CA ILE A 26 5.48 -1.71 -0.74
C ILE A 26 5.90 -2.05 -2.16
N THR A 27 5.16 -2.92 -2.82
CA THR A 27 5.38 -3.32 -4.22
C THR A 27 4.11 -3.19 -5.03
N ARG A 28 4.23 -2.68 -6.26
CA ARG A 28 3.12 -2.70 -7.22
C ARG A 28 3.24 -3.93 -8.10
N ARG A 29 2.19 -4.73 -8.17
CA ARG A 29 2.11 -5.93 -9.02
C ARG A 29 1.10 -5.69 -10.13
N ARG A 30 1.44 -6.13 -11.35
CA ARG A 30 0.51 -6.21 -12.47
C ARG A 30 0.38 -7.68 -12.82
N HIS A 31 -0.85 -8.18 -12.79
CA HIS A 31 -1.14 -9.55 -13.17
C HIS A 31 -1.85 -9.56 -14.52
N PRO A 32 -1.46 -10.42 -15.48
CA PRO A 32 -2.23 -10.63 -16.70
C PRO A 32 -3.68 -11.01 -16.32
N GLY A 33 -4.67 -10.21 -16.71
CA GLY A 33 -6.08 -10.42 -16.35
C GLY A 33 -6.62 -9.55 -15.20
N LEU A 34 -5.78 -8.81 -14.47
CA LEU A 34 -6.23 -7.69 -13.64
C LEU A 34 -6.06 -6.39 -14.43
N GLU A 35 -7.16 -5.81 -14.91
CA GLU A 35 -7.18 -4.53 -15.62
C GLU A 35 -6.45 -3.42 -14.84
N HIS A 36 -6.54 -3.50 -13.51
CA HIS A 36 -5.85 -2.60 -12.61
C HIS A 36 -5.06 -3.43 -11.60
N GLY A 37 -3.74 -3.50 -11.80
CA GLY A 37 -2.84 -4.22 -10.88
C GLY A 37 -2.99 -3.81 -9.41
N CYS A 38 -2.45 -4.60 -8.50
CA CYS A 38 -2.55 -4.38 -7.06
C CYS A 38 -1.28 -3.74 -6.46
N VAL A 39 -1.42 -3.20 -5.26
CA VAL A 39 -0.31 -2.79 -4.40
C VAL A 39 -0.26 -3.76 -3.22
N LEU A 40 0.89 -4.38 -3.00
CA LEU A 40 1.16 -5.29 -1.91
C LEU A 40 2.11 -4.60 -0.92
N ALA A 41 1.69 -4.51 0.34
CA ALA A 41 2.47 -3.99 1.43
C ALA A 41 2.77 -5.13 2.42
N GLU A 42 4.06 -5.37 2.67
CA GLU A 42 4.54 -6.52 3.45
C GLU A 42 5.46 -6.06 4.58
N LEU A 43 5.29 -6.63 5.78
CA LEU A 43 6.26 -6.57 6.86
C LEU A 43 7.12 -7.83 6.82
N ARG A 44 8.24 -7.78 6.07
CA ARG A 44 9.04 -8.98 5.77
C ARG A 44 10.00 -9.40 6.86
N THR A 45 10.41 -8.48 7.72
CA THR A 45 11.44 -8.68 8.75
C THR A 45 10.96 -8.29 10.15
N SER A 46 9.64 -8.15 10.34
CA SER A 46 9.02 -7.95 11.64
C SER A 46 8.83 -9.29 12.35
N THR A 47 8.80 -9.27 13.69
CA THR A 47 8.43 -10.42 14.54
C THR A 47 7.00 -10.90 14.27
N ARG A 48 6.19 -10.06 13.62
CA ARG A 48 4.82 -10.35 13.19
C ARG A 48 4.68 -10.08 11.70
N PRO A 49 4.85 -11.10 10.83
CA PRO A 49 4.69 -10.90 9.40
C PRO A 49 3.25 -10.54 9.07
N LEU A 50 3.08 -9.51 8.24
CA LEU A 50 1.78 -8.99 7.79
C LEU A 50 1.85 -8.70 6.30
N ALA A 51 0.79 -9.04 5.58
CA ALA A 51 0.62 -8.68 4.18
C ALA A 51 -0.73 -7.99 3.98
N LEU A 52 -0.72 -6.79 3.39
CA LEU A 52 -1.89 -6.03 3.00
C LEU A 52 -1.91 -5.90 1.48
N ILE A 53 -3.01 -6.28 0.84
CA ILE A 53 -3.18 -6.19 -0.61
C ILE A 53 -4.27 -5.16 -0.92
N PHE A 54 -3.89 -4.14 -1.68
CA PHE A 54 -4.78 -3.07 -2.12
C PHE A 54 -5.07 -3.22 -3.60
N PHE A 55 -6.35 -3.27 -3.95
CA PHE A 55 -6.81 -3.28 -5.32
C PHE A 55 -7.28 -1.88 -5.72
N ARG A 56 -7.03 -1.50 -6.96
CA ARG A 56 -7.61 -0.27 -7.50
C ARG A 56 -9.07 -0.56 -7.84
N HIS A 57 -9.98 0.03 -7.08
CA HIS A 57 -11.39 0.07 -7.46
C HIS A 57 -11.53 0.87 -8.76
N GLN A 58 -12.41 0.45 -9.69
CA GLN A 58 -12.58 1.09 -11.00
C GLN A 58 -12.91 2.60 -10.89
N SER A 59 -13.50 3.05 -9.76
CA SER A 59 -13.81 4.46 -9.49
C SER A 59 -12.71 5.26 -8.76
N GLY A 60 -11.58 4.65 -8.37
CA GLY A 60 -10.57 5.29 -7.51
C GLY A 60 -9.24 5.55 -8.21
N CYS A 61 -8.90 6.83 -8.44
CA CYS A 61 -7.59 7.25 -8.93
C CYS A 61 -6.69 7.69 -7.77
N TRP A 62 -5.65 6.91 -7.46
CA TRP A 62 -4.52 7.42 -6.69
C TRP A 62 -3.70 8.31 -7.61
N ARG A 63 -3.77 9.63 -7.41
CA ARG A 63 -2.93 10.58 -8.14
C ARG A 63 -1.49 10.42 -7.67
N ARG A 64 -0.58 10.49 -8.64
CA ARG A 64 0.89 10.44 -8.44
C ARG A 64 1.36 11.65 -7.65
#